data_AF-A0A925G3K7-F1
#
_entry.id   AF-A0A925G3K7-F1
#
_cell.length_a   1.000
_cell.length_b   1.000
_cell.length_c   1.000
_cell.angle_alpha   90.00
_cell.angle_beta   90.00
_cell.angle_gamma   90.00
#
_symmetry.space_group_name_H-M   'P 1'
#
loop_
_entity.id
_entity.type
_entity.pdbx_description
1 polymer ?
#
loop_
_entity_poly.entity_id
_entity_poly.type
_entity_poly.pdbx_seq_one_letter_code
_entity_poly.pdbx_strand_id
1 'polypeptide(L)'
;MGLWSRIKRSFRAVFGGIVERTEDPELILQQTIRDMRDRVPELNNSVSQVMATEKLLAKSKERLETQVVDLDSKIKASVKLGRDDIATAYIGQLQQAQLDLQKTGQQLEHASLASKQALKARDNYVLQMQKRTAEAMQLINQSKQAKLQEQLAQTMETFNLGDDASTFNEMRDKIDRRAAAAEAKMQLGAASVDNQMQEIEREAMDMQLQDKLLEYKRDMGLLPSSTGAKTPEALPAQGETGASDQTRAVLEQYKSGTE
;
A
#
# COMPACT_ATOMS: atom_id res chain seq x y z
N MET A 1 42.12 11.31 23.55
CA MET A 1 41.44 10.03 23.26
C MET A 1 40.19 10.30 22.43
N GLY A 2 40.22 9.98 21.13
CA GLY A 2 39.23 10.46 20.16
C GLY A 2 37.86 9.78 20.26
N LEU A 3 36.81 10.50 19.87
CA LEU A 3 35.42 10.03 19.76
C LEU A 3 35.30 8.71 18.97
N TRP A 4 36.20 8.47 18.00
CA TRP A 4 36.31 7.22 17.25
C TRP A 4 36.62 6.00 18.13
N SER A 5 37.47 6.16 19.15
CA SER A 5 37.76 5.09 20.12
C SER A 5 36.55 4.82 21.03
N ARG A 6 35.72 5.84 21.27
CA ARG A 6 34.47 5.69 22.04
C ARG A 6 33.40 4.98 21.22
N ILE A 7 33.27 5.28 19.93
CA ILE A 7 32.39 4.57 19.00
C ILE A 7 32.81 3.10 18.89
N LYS A 8 34.09 2.82 18.63
CA LYS A 8 34.61 1.44 18.52
C LYS A 8 34.48 0.66 19.84
N ARG A 9 34.58 1.35 20.99
CA ARG A 9 34.35 0.77 22.33
C ARG A 9 32.87 0.54 22.61
N SER A 10 31.97 1.41 22.16
CA SER A 10 30.53 1.16 22.23
C SER A 10 30.12 -0.01 21.35
N PHE A 11 30.67 -0.13 20.13
CA PHE A 11 30.49 -1.32 19.30
C PHE A 11 31.03 -2.57 19.99
N ARG A 12 32.26 -2.56 20.54
CA ARG A 12 32.82 -3.74 21.23
C ARG A 12 32.14 -4.07 22.57
N ALA A 13 31.52 -3.10 23.24
CA ALA A 13 30.73 -3.34 24.45
C ALA A 13 29.37 -3.97 24.12
N VAL A 14 28.77 -3.64 22.97
CA VAL A 14 27.57 -4.32 22.45
C VAL A 14 27.89 -5.76 22.02
N PHE A 15 29.05 -6.00 21.39
CA PHE A 15 29.45 -7.33 20.91
C PHE A 15 30.27 -8.18 21.91
N GLY A 16 30.63 -7.64 23.07
CA GLY A 16 31.50 -8.30 24.05
C GLY A 16 30.78 -8.88 25.27
N GLY A 17 29.46 -8.70 25.38
CA GLY A 17 28.66 -9.08 26.55
C GLY A 17 27.37 -9.83 26.24
N ILE A 18 27.13 -10.25 25.00
CA ILE A 18 25.97 -11.08 24.62
C ILE A 18 26.46 -12.50 24.35
N VAL A 19 26.80 -13.20 25.42
CA VAL A 19 26.85 -14.67 25.43
C VAL A 19 25.47 -15.24 25.84
N GLU A 20 24.47 -14.40 26.12
CA GLU A 20 23.12 -14.83 26.48
C GLU A 20 22.07 -14.11 25.62
N ARG A 21 21.41 -14.90 24.75
CA ARG A 21 20.38 -14.58 23.73
C ARG A 21 20.88 -14.32 22.31
N THR A 22 21.08 -15.44 21.65
CA THR A 22 20.87 -15.76 20.23
C THR A 22 19.59 -15.15 19.62
N GLU A 23 19.52 -13.84 19.42
CA GLU A 23 18.55 -13.25 18.46
C GLU A 23 19.27 -13.02 17.13
N ASP A 24 18.81 -13.72 16.08
CA ASP A 24 19.39 -13.66 14.73
C ASP A 24 19.46 -12.17 14.29
N PRO A 25 20.64 -11.64 13.93
CA PRO A 25 20.78 -10.24 13.53
C PRO A 25 19.88 -9.88 12.34
N GLU A 26 19.53 -10.86 11.50
CA GLU A 26 18.55 -10.69 10.43
C GLU A 26 17.14 -10.39 10.98
N LEU A 27 16.73 -11.06 12.06
CA LEU A 27 15.42 -10.83 12.68
C LEU A 27 15.33 -9.43 13.29
N ILE A 28 16.40 -8.94 13.92
CA ILE A 28 16.45 -7.58 14.48
C ILE A 28 16.31 -6.53 13.36
N LEU A 29 17.02 -6.71 12.24
CA LEU A 29 16.93 -5.80 11.10
C LEU A 29 15.53 -5.84 10.46
N GLN A 30 14.94 -7.02 10.30
CA GLN A 30 13.58 -7.18 9.79
C GLN A 30 12.54 -6.53 10.71
N GLN A 31 12.68 -6.71 12.03
CA GLN A 31 11.81 -6.09 13.02
C GLN A 31 11.96 -4.56 12.97
N THR A 32 13.19 -4.05 12.88
CA THR A 32 13.43 -2.60 12.77
C THR A 32 12.75 -2.02 11.52
N ILE A 33 12.85 -2.69 10.37
CA ILE A 33 12.14 -2.27 9.14
C ILE A 33 10.63 -2.25 9.36
N ARG A 34 10.08 -3.28 10.01
CA ARG A 34 8.65 -3.37 10.34
C ARG A 34 8.22 -2.22 11.25
N ASP A 35 8.91 -2.01 12.37
CA ASP A 35 8.63 -0.92 13.31
C ASP A 35 8.67 0.46 12.64
N MET A 36 9.65 0.69 11.76
CA MET A 36 9.73 1.95 11.03
C MET A 36 8.56 2.15 10.08
N ARG A 37 8.11 1.08 9.41
CA ARG A 37 6.93 1.10 8.51
C ARG A 37 5.64 1.32 9.29
N ASP A 38 5.50 0.71 10.46
CA ASP A 38 4.32 0.82 11.32
C ASP A 38 4.15 2.23 11.90
N ARG A 39 5.25 2.97 12.08
CA ARG A 39 5.23 4.40 12.46
C ARG A 39 4.78 5.35 11.35
N VAL A 40 4.83 4.95 10.08
CA VAL A 40 4.44 5.84 8.97
C VAL A 40 2.95 6.21 9.01
N PRO A 41 2.01 5.27 9.21
CA PRO A 41 0.60 5.60 9.44
C PRO A 41 0.38 6.57 10.60
N GLU A 42 1.03 6.34 11.74
CA GLU A 42 0.92 7.21 12.93
C GLU A 42 1.37 8.64 12.61
N LEU A 43 2.52 8.77 11.94
CA LEU A 43 3.05 10.07 11.52
C LEU A 43 2.13 10.76 10.52
N ASN A 44 1.59 10.03 9.54
CA ASN A 44 0.64 10.57 8.57
C ASN A 44 -0.65 11.06 9.25
N ASN A 45 -1.13 10.36 10.28
CA ASN A 45 -2.29 10.77 11.07
C ASN A 45 -2.01 12.08 11.82
N SER A 46 -0.85 12.19 12.49
CA SER A 46 -0.45 13.43 13.17
C SER A 46 -0.33 14.61 12.22
N VAL A 47 0.31 14.42 11.05
CA VAL A 47 0.42 15.46 10.01
C VAL A 47 -0.97 15.88 9.52
N SER A 48 -1.85 14.91 9.28
CA SER A 48 -3.22 15.14 8.83
C SER A 48 -4.03 15.94 9.85
N GLN A 49 -3.86 15.70 11.15
CA GLN A 49 -4.52 16.46 12.21
C GLN A 49 -4.07 17.93 12.24
N VAL A 50 -2.77 18.18 12.05
CA VAL A 50 -2.22 19.55 11.96
C VAL A 50 -2.76 20.26 10.71
N MET A 51 -2.75 19.59 9.56
CA MET A 51 -3.30 20.14 8.31
C MET A 51 -4.81 20.39 8.39
N ALA A 52 -5.56 19.52 9.09
CA ALA A 52 -6.98 19.72 9.33
C ALA A 52 -7.22 20.98 10.16
N THR A 53 -6.41 21.21 11.19
CA THR A 53 -6.48 22.42 12.03
C THR A 53 -6.20 23.68 11.21
N GLU A 54 -5.15 23.67 10.37
CA GLU A 54 -4.86 24.76 9.42
C GLU A 54 -6.07 25.04 8.51
N LYS A 55 -6.66 23.99 7.93
CA LYS A 55 -7.81 24.12 7.02
C LYS A 55 -9.07 24.64 7.71
N LEU A 56 -9.32 24.25 8.95
CA LEU A 56 -10.42 24.77 9.75
C LEU A 56 -10.24 26.26 10.05
N LEU A 57 -9.03 26.67 10.43
CA LEU A 57 -8.70 28.09 10.64
C LEU A 57 -8.84 28.91 9.36
N ALA A 58 -8.41 28.37 8.21
CA ALA A 58 -8.57 29.02 6.91
C ALA A 58 -10.04 29.25 6.57
N LYS A 59 -10.90 28.24 6.76
CA LYS A 59 -12.35 28.38 6.58
C LYS A 59 -12.98 29.36 7.57
N SER A 60 -12.52 29.37 8.83
CA SER A 60 -12.99 30.32 9.82
C SER A 60 -12.66 31.75 9.43
N LYS A 61 -11.45 31.98 8.92
CA LYS A 61 -11.00 33.28 8.41
C LYS A 61 -11.88 33.74 7.25
N GLU A 62 -12.12 32.89 6.25
CA GLU A 62 -12.98 33.20 5.09
C GLU A 62 -14.42 33.58 5.51
N ARG A 63 -14.98 32.87 6.50
CA ARG A 63 -16.30 33.20 7.05
C ARG A 63 -16.31 34.57 7.74
N LEU A 64 -15.27 34.89 8.52
CA LEU A 64 -15.14 36.18 9.18
C LEU A 64 -14.95 37.31 8.17
N GLU A 65 -14.17 37.10 7.10
CA GLU A 65 -14.02 38.06 6.01
C GLU A 65 -15.37 38.35 5.34
N THR A 66 -16.15 37.31 5.06
CA THR A 66 -17.53 37.46 4.51
C THR A 66 -18.43 38.21 5.49
N GLN A 67 -18.39 37.87 6.77
CA GLN A 67 -19.18 38.53 7.81
C GLN A 67 -18.85 40.02 7.93
N VAL A 68 -17.58 40.39 7.82
CA VAL A 68 -17.13 41.80 7.83
C VAL A 68 -17.74 42.57 6.65
N VAL A 69 -17.74 41.99 5.44
CA VAL A 69 -18.34 42.60 4.25
C VAL A 69 -19.87 42.75 4.39
N ASP A 70 -20.53 41.73 4.92
CA ASP A 70 -21.97 41.74 5.14
C ASP A 70 -22.39 42.80 6.18
N LEU A 71 -21.63 42.89 7.28
CA LEU A 71 -21.88 43.89 8.34
C LEU A 71 -21.66 45.30 7.81
N ASP A 72 -20.61 45.56 7.04
CA ASP A 72 -20.37 46.86 6.40
C ASP A 72 -21.54 47.26 5.48
N SER A 73 -22.07 46.32 4.70
CA SER A 73 -23.24 46.54 3.84
C SER A 73 -24.50 46.86 4.66
N LYS A 74 -24.73 46.16 5.79
CA LYS A 74 -25.86 46.40 6.70
C LYS A 74 -25.75 47.75 7.42
N ILE A 75 -24.55 48.17 7.80
CA ILE A 75 -24.29 49.50 8.38
C ILE A 75 -24.69 50.57 7.37
N LYS A 76 -24.17 50.49 6.13
CA LYS A 76 -24.50 51.45 5.05
C LYS A 76 -26.02 51.53 4.78
N ALA A 77 -26.71 50.39 4.77
CA ALA A 77 -28.16 50.36 4.60
C ALA A 77 -28.90 51.01 5.77
N SER A 78 -28.47 50.75 7.01
CA SER A 78 -29.10 51.31 8.21
C SER A 78 -28.94 52.82 8.30
N VAL A 79 -27.76 53.35 7.96
CA VAL A 79 -27.50 54.80 7.87
C VAL A 79 -28.38 55.46 6.81
N LYS A 80 -28.50 54.85 5.61
CA LYS A 80 -29.38 55.36 4.54
C LYS A 80 -30.86 55.43 4.97
N LEU A 81 -31.28 54.53 5.86
CA LEU A 81 -32.64 54.49 6.39
C LEU A 81 -32.84 55.38 7.64
N GLY A 82 -31.81 56.11 8.08
CA GLY A 82 -31.86 56.97 9.27
C GLY A 82 -32.00 56.20 10.59
N ARG A 83 -31.60 54.92 10.61
CA ARG A 83 -31.66 54.02 11.78
C ARG A 83 -30.30 53.92 12.45
N ASP A 84 -29.91 55.01 13.10
CA ASP A 84 -28.57 55.17 13.70
C ASP A 84 -28.34 54.22 14.90
N ASP A 85 -29.40 53.86 15.62
CA ASP A 85 -29.40 52.87 16.69
C ASP A 85 -28.99 51.48 16.19
N ILE A 86 -29.58 51.03 15.08
CA ILE A 86 -29.27 49.76 14.43
C ILE A 86 -27.89 49.80 13.77
N ALA A 87 -27.52 50.92 13.14
CA ALA A 87 -26.19 51.10 12.57
C ALA A 87 -25.10 50.97 13.65
N THR A 88 -25.30 51.60 14.81
CA THR A 88 -24.36 51.52 15.95
C THR A 88 -24.21 50.09 16.46
N ALA A 89 -25.30 49.33 16.55
CA ALA A 89 -25.24 47.92 16.92
C ALA A 89 -24.42 47.08 15.92
N TYR A 90 -24.60 47.28 14.62
CA TYR A 90 -23.81 46.59 13.60
C TYR A 90 -22.34 47.02 13.59
N ILE A 91 -22.02 48.28 13.91
CA ILE A 91 -20.63 48.73 14.06
C ILE A 91 -19.93 47.97 15.20
N GLY A 92 -20.61 47.75 16.32
CA GLY A 92 -20.08 46.94 17.42
C GLY A 92 -19.77 45.50 16.98
N GLN A 93 -20.69 44.89 16.22
CA GLN A 93 -20.46 43.54 15.65
C GLN A 93 -19.31 43.52 14.64
N LEU A 94 -19.19 44.56 13.82
CA LEU A 94 -18.11 44.68 12.82
C LEU A 94 -16.75 44.75 13.51
N GLN A 95 -16.61 45.56 14.55
CA GLN A 95 -15.36 45.67 15.31
C GLN A 95 -14.99 44.32 15.94
N GLN A 96 -15.96 43.61 16.52
CA GLN A 96 -15.72 42.28 17.07
C GLN A 96 -15.28 41.29 15.99
N ALA A 97 -15.96 41.25 14.85
CA ALA A 97 -15.61 40.37 13.73
C ALA A 97 -14.21 40.68 13.17
N GLN A 98 -13.80 41.95 13.13
CA GLN A 98 -12.45 42.36 12.71
C GLN A 98 -11.37 41.90 13.71
N LEU A 99 -11.63 42.01 15.02
CA LEU A 99 -10.71 41.50 16.05
C LEU A 99 -10.55 39.99 15.95
N ASP A 100 -11.65 39.26 15.78
CA ASP A 100 -11.64 37.82 15.64
C ASP A 100 -10.97 37.38 14.34
N LEU A 101 -11.14 38.15 13.25
CA LEU A 101 -10.45 37.94 11.98
C LEU A 101 -8.93 38.09 12.14
N GLN A 102 -8.47 39.13 12.84
CA GLN A 102 -7.05 39.34 13.10
C GLN A 102 -6.45 38.20 13.92
N LYS A 103 -7.12 37.79 15.00
CA LYS A 103 -6.69 36.66 15.85
C LYS A 103 -6.64 35.36 15.07
N THR A 104 -7.69 35.05 14.31
CA THR A 104 -7.76 33.85 13.46
C THR A 104 -6.68 33.87 12.39
N GLY A 105 -6.37 35.04 11.83
CA GLY A 105 -5.27 35.22 10.87
C GLY A 105 -3.91 34.86 11.45
N GLN A 106 -3.59 35.32 12.66
CA GLN A 106 -2.35 34.95 13.35
C GLN A 106 -2.30 33.45 13.67
N GLN A 107 -3.39 32.88 14.16
CA GLN A 107 -3.49 31.44 14.42
C GLN A 107 -3.28 30.62 13.14
N LEU A 108 -3.86 31.05 12.02
CA LEU A 108 -3.69 30.40 10.73
C LEU A 108 -2.23 30.44 10.26
N GLU A 109 -1.54 31.56 10.44
CA GLU A 109 -0.12 31.68 10.08
C GLU A 109 0.73 30.67 10.86
N HIS A 110 0.54 30.60 12.19
CA HIS A 110 1.21 29.61 13.03
C HIS A 110 0.88 28.17 12.62
N ALA A 111 -0.41 27.88 12.37
CA ALA A 111 -0.85 26.56 11.93
C ALA A 111 -0.25 26.18 10.56
N SER A 112 -0.12 27.13 9.63
CA SER A 112 0.48 26.89 8.32
C SER A 112 1.98 26.60 8.42
N LEU A 113 2.70 27.30 9.29
CA LEU A 113 4.10 27.00 9.57
C LEU A 113 4.25 25.60 10.19
N ALA A 114 3.42 25.26 11.17
CA ALA A 114 3.42 23.95 11.81
C ALA A 114 3.10 22.82 10.81
N SER A 115 2.10 23.02 9.95
CA SER A 115 1.72 22.10 8.87
C SER A 115 2.87 21.85 7.89
N LYS A 116 3.54 22.91 7.42
CA LYS A 116 4.72 22.81 6.55
C LYS A 116 5.88 22.07 7.24
N GLN A 117 6.12 22.33 8.52
CA GLN A 117 7.15 21.65 9.29
C GLN A 117 6.81 20.16 9.49
N ALA A 118 5.56 19.83 9.78
CA ALA A 118 5.09 18.47 9.95
C ALA A 118 5.24 17.66 8.65
N LEU A 119 4.88 18.24 7.50
CA LEU A 119 5.09 17.64 6.18
C LEU A 119 6.57 17.36 5.92
N LYS A 120 7.45 18.36 6.14
CA LYS A 120 8.90 18.18 5.99
C LYS A 120 9.46 17.10 6.91
N ALA A 121 9.02 17.06 8.17
CA ALA A 121 9.44 16.05 9.13
C ALA A 121 9.03 14.64 8.67
N ARG A 122 7.81 14.50 8.16
CA ARG A 122 7.30 13.25 7.59
C ARG A 122 8.10 12.81 6.38
N ASP A 123 8.36 13.71 5.42
CA ASP A 123 9.10 13.36 4.21
C ASP A 123 10.55 12.99 4.51
N ASN A 124 11.19 13.72 5.44
CA ASN A 124 12.51 13.37 5.94
C ASN A 124 12.52 11.99 6.63
N TYR A 125 11.51 11.69 7.43
CA TYR A 125 11.38 10.39 8.09
C TYR A 125 11.23 9.26 7.07
N VAL A 126 10.35 9.42 6.07
CA VAL A 126 10.15 8.43 5.00
C VAL A 126 11.43 8.22 4.20
N LEU A 127 12.14 9.30 3.85
CA LEU A 127 13.42 9.21 3.14
C LEU A 127 14.48 8.45 3.96
N GLN A 128 14.60 8.77 5.25
CA GLN A 128 15.52 8.07 6.15
C GLN A 128 15.13 6.59 6.32
N MET A 129 13.84 6.30 6.46
CA MET A 129 13.33 4.93 6.50
C MET A 129 13.72 4.14 5.26
N GLN A 130 13.54 4.70 4.07
CA GLN A 130 13.92 4.03 2.82
C GLN A 130 15.42 3.74 2.77
N LYS A 131 16.28 4.70 3.15
CA LYS A 131 17.73 4.50 3.23
C LYS A 131 18.11 3.39 4.21
N ARG A 132 17.57 3.44 5.43
CA ARG A 132 17.81 2.43 6.48
C ARG A 132 17.30 1.05 6.07
N THR A 133 16.16 0.99 5.38
CA THR A 133 15.61 -0.26 4.86
C THR A 133 16.54 -0.87 3.80
N ALA A 134 17.08 -0.05 2.89
CA ALA A 134 18.03 -0.51 1.89
C ALA A 134 19.34 -1.03 2.53
N GLU A 135 19.91 -0.28 3.49
CA GLU A 135 21.09 -0.70 4.27
C GLU A 135 20.83 -2.03 5.00
N ALA A 136 19.68 -2.15 5.68
CA ALA A 136 19.30 -3.35 6.40
C ALA A 136 19.11 -4.56 5.46
N MET A 137 18.49 -4.38 4.29
CA MET A 137 18.37 -5.44 3.28
C MET A 137 19.73 -5.90 2.75
N GLN A 138 20.66 -4.98 2.52
CA GLN A 138 22.03 -5.33 2.12
C GLN A 138 22.71 -6.17 3.21
N LEU A 139 22.61 -5.79 4.47
CA LEU A 139 23.16 -6.54 5.60
C LEU A 139 22.52 -7.92 5.76
N ILE A 140 21.21 -8.04 5.59
CA ILE A 140 20.51 -9.33 5.61
C ILE A 140 21.04 -10.23 4.49
N ASN A 141 21.21 -9.71 3.27
CA ASN A 141 21.74 -10.48 2.16
C ASN A 141 23.18 -10.93 2.38
N GLN A 142 24.03 -10.06 2.95
CA GLN A 142 25.41 -10.41 3.33
C GLN A 142 25.42 -11.50 4.41
N SER A 143 24.57 -11.39 5.43
CA SER A 143 24.42 -12.42 6.47
C SER A 143 24.01 -13.77 5.87
N LYS A 144 23.03 -13.79 4.96
CA LYS A 144 22.61 -15.01 4.26
C LYS A 144 23.75 -15.62 3.44
N GLN A 145 24.53 -14.81 2.74
CA GLN A 145 25.70 -15.28 1.98
C GLN A 145 26.76 -15.87 2.91
N ALA A 146 27.05 -15.21 4.04
CA ALA A 146 28.00 -15.70 5.03
C ALA A 146 27.54 -17.03 5.65
N LYS A 147 26.26 -17.15 6.03
CA LYS A 147 25.66 -18.42 6.51
C LYS A 147 25.79 -19.55 5.48
N LEU A 148 25.57 -19.27 4.20
CA LEU A 148 25.76 -20.26 3.13
C LEU A 148 27.23 -20.69 2.99
N GLN A 149 28.17 -19.74 3.07
CA GLN A 149 29.61 -20.05 3.03
C GLN A 149 30.04 -20.89 4.23
N GLU A 150 29.55 -20.56 5.43
CA GLU A 150 29.81 -21.31 6.66
C GLU A 150 29.23 -22.74 6.57
N GLN A 151 27.98 -22.88 6.13
CA GLN A 151 27.35 -24.19 5.92
C GLN A 151 28.13 -25.03 4.89
N LEU A 152 28.58 -24.40 3.79
CA LEU A 152 29.40 -25.08 2.79
C LEU A 152 30.75 -25.52 3.38
N ALA A 153 31.42 -24.66 4.15
CA ALA A 153 32.69 -24.99 4.79
C ALA A 153 32.55 -26.11 5.83
N GLN A 154 31.54 -26.07 6.70
CA GLN A 154 31.23 -27.14 7.68
C GLN A 154 30.92 -28.46 6.99
N THR A 155 30.16 -28.40 5.88
CA THR A 155 29.88 -29.58 5.05
C THR A 155 31.19 -30.14 4.50
N MET A 156 32.06 -29.32 3.91
CA MET A 156 33.38 -29.73 3.40
C MET A 156 34.31 -30.26 4.50
N GLU A 157 34.31 -29.68 5.70
CA GLU A 157 35.09 -30.15 6.85
C GLU A 157 34.59 -31.52 7.33
N THR A 158 33.27 -31.71 7.40
CA THR A 158 32.64 -33.01 7.68
C THR A 158 33.00 -34.04 6.60
N PHE A 159 33.09 -33.62 5.34
CA PHE A 159 33.57 -34.45 4.23
C PHE A 159 35.07 -34.78 4.32
N ASN A 160 35.89 -33.99 5.02
CA ASN A 160 37.35 -34.16 5.10
C ASN A 160 37.82 -34.99 6.31
N LEU A 161 36.90 -35.38 7.20
CA LEU A 161 37.16 -36.15 8.44
C LEU A 161 36.82 -37.66 8.33
N GLY A 162 36.35 -38.13 7.18
CA GLY A 162 36.16 -39.54 6.87
C GLY A 162 37.08 -39.97 5.74
N ASP A 163 37.91 -40.99 5.98
CA ASP A 163 38.65 -41.71 4.95
C ASP A 163 37.67 -42.45 4.02
N ASP A 164 37.09 -41.75 3.05
CA ASP A 164 36.11 -42.33 2.12
C ASP A 164 36.16 -41.65 0.74
N ALA A 165 37.16 -42.00 -0.07
CA ALA A 165 37.13 -41.73 -1.51
C ALA A 165 35.90 -42.38 -2.20
N SER A 166 35.30 -43.40 -1.57
CA SER A 166 34.03 -44.05 -1.95
C SER A 166 32.83 -43.11 -1.80
N THR A 167 32.67 -42.47 -0.64
CA THR A 167 31.55 -41.57 -0.34
C THR A 167 31.58 -40.30 -1.19
N PHE A 168 32.77 -39.81 -1.56
CA PHE A 168 32.91 -38.66 -2.47
C PHE A 168 32.38 -38.97 -3.88
N ASN A 169 32.70 -40.15 -4.43
CA ASN A 169 32.20 -40.57 -5.74
C ASN A 169 30.68 -40.79 -5.73
N GLU A 170 30.14 -41.41 -4.67
CA GLU A 170 28.68 -41.60 -4.54
C GLU A 170 27.91 -40.29 -4.41
N MET A 171 28.45 -39.32 -3.67
CA MET A 171 27.81 -38.01 -3.50
C MET A 171 27.94 -37.14 -4.75
N ARG A 172 29.06 -37.22 -5.46
CA ARG A 172 29.22 -36.62 -6.79
C ARG A 172 28.17 -37.17 -7.75
N ASP A 173 28.02 -38.49 -7.83
CA ASP A 173 26.99 -39.14 -8.64
C ASP A 173 25.56 -38.71 -8.25
N LYS A 174 25.27 -38.54 -6.95
CA LYS A 174 23.96 -38.02 -6.49
C LYS A 174 23.74 -36.56 -6.88
N ILE A 175 24.75 -35.71 -6.77
CA ILE A 175 24.67 -34.30 -7.16
C ILE A 175 24.48 -34.19 -8.66
N ASP A 176 25.26 -34.94 -9.45
CA ASP A 176 25.14 -34.98 -10.91
C ASP A 176 23.76 -35.50 -11.34
N ARG A 177 23.23 -36.54 -10.68
CA ARG A 177 21.85 -37.00 -10.92
C ARG A 177 20.81 -35.95 -10.56
N ARG A 178 20.99 -35.21 -9.45
CA ARG A 178 20.03 -34.18 -9.03
C ARG A 178 20.08 -32.95 -9.94
N ALA A 179 21.27 -32.55 -10.39
CA ALA A 179 21.47 -31.49 -11.37
C ALA A 179 20.86 -31.89 -12.72
N ALA A 180 21.15 -33.09 -13.21
CA ALA A 180 20.56 -33.62 -14.45
C ALA A 180 19.03 -33.75 -14.35
N ALA A 181 18.50 -34.19 -13.20
CA ALA A 181 17.04 -34.25 -12.98
C ALA A 181 16.39 -32.87 -12.91
N ALA A 182 17.06 -31.87 -12.33
CA ALA A 182 16.58 -30.50 -12.30
C ALA A 182 16.61 -29.87 -13.70
N GLU A 183 17.69 -30.10 -14.44
CA GLU A 183 17.84 -29.64 -15.82
C GLU A 183 16.80 -30.30 -16.74
N ALA A 184 16.59 -31.62 -16.62
CA ALA A 184 15.54 -32.33 -17.34
C ALA A 184 14.14 -31.80 -16.99
N LYS A 185 13.86 -31.50 -15.71
CA LYS A 185 12.60 -30.86 -15.31
C LYS A 185 12.44 -29.45 -15.88
N MET A 186 13.52 -28.67 -15.96
CA MET A 186 13.49 -27.35 -16.59
C MET A 186 13.26 -27.44 -18.10
N GLN A 187 13.90 -28.40 -18.78
CA GLN A 187 13.70 -28.65 -20.21
C GLN A 187 12.29 -29.17 -20.52
N LEU A 188 11.74 -30.08 -19.70
CA LEU A 188 10.35 -30.53 -19.80
C LEU A 188 9.36 -29.38 -19.54
N GLY A 189 9.66 -28.52 -18.57
CA GLY A 189 8.90 -27.30 -18.31
C GLY A 189 8.92 -26.34 -19.50
N ALA A 190 10.10 -26.08 -20.07
CA ALA A 190 10.25 -25.24 -21.26
C ALA A 190 9.49 -25.82 -22.47
N ALA A 191 9.66 -27.11 -22.75
CA ALA A 191 8.95 -27.80 -23.82
C ALA A 191 7.42 -27.79 -23.64
N SER A 192 6.93 -27.84 -22.40
CA SER A 192 5.50 -27.73 -22.11
C SER A 192 4.95 -26.32 -22.38
N VAL A 193 5.71 -25.28 -22.03
CA VAL A 193 5.34 -23.89 -22.27
C VAL A 193 5.42 -23.54 -23.76
N ASP A 194 6.44 -24.02 -24.48
CA ASP A 194 6.56 -23.86 -25.93
C ASP A 194 5.41 -24.57 -26.67
N ASN A 195 5.02 -25.77 -26.25
CA ASN A 195 3.85 -26.47 -26.81
C ASN A 195 2.54 -25.71 -26.55
N GLN A 196 2.35 -25.18 -25.33
CA GLN A 196 1.18 -24.35 -25.01
C GLN A 196 1.15 -23.05 -25.82
N MET A 197 2.31 -22.45 -26.08
CA MET A 197 2.41 -21.23 -26.89
C MET A 197 2.07 -21.51 -28.36
N GLN A 198 2.55 -22.62 -28.93
CA GLN A 198 2.19 -23.04 -30.28
C GLN A 198 0.69 -23.37 -30.42
N GLU A 199 0.07 -23.96 -29.39
CA GLU A 199 -1.35 -24.25 -29.37
C GLU A 199 -2.19 -22.96 -29.36
N ILE A 200 -1.80 -21.98 -28.53
CA ILE A 200 -2.44 -20.64 -28.50
C ILE A 200 -2.27 -19.90 -29.83
N GLU A 201 -1.10 -19.94 -30.46
CA GLU A 201 -0.88 -19.31 -31.78
C GLU A 201 -1.75 -19.94 -32.87
N ARG A 202 -1.92 -21.27 -32.83
CA ARG A 202 -2.79 -21.98 -33.77
C ARG A 202 -4.26 -21.65 -33.56
N GLU A 203 -4.71 -21.57 -32.31
CA GLU A 203 -6.09 -21.17 -31.98
C GLU A 203 -6.36 -19.70 -32.37
N ALA A 204 -5.37 -18.81 -32.19
CA ALA A 204 -5.44 -17.43 -32.66
C ALA A 204 -5.53 -17.33 -34.18
N MET A 205 -4.76 -18.14 -34.93
CA MET A 205 -4.87 -18.21 -36.39
C MET A 205 -6.23 -18.76 -36.84
N ASP A 206 -6.77 -19.78 -36.19
CA ASP A 206 -8.08 -20.34 -36.52
C ASP A 206 -9.21 -19.34 -36.26
N MET A 207 -9.13 -18.54 -35.19
CA MET A 207 -10.04 -17.42 -34.95
C MET A 207 -9.94 -16.35 -36.05
N GLN A 208 -8.72 -15.95 -36.44
CA GLN A 208 -8.52 -14.99 -37.53
C GLN A 208 -9.01 -15.52 -38.89
N LEU A 209 -8.86 -16.82 -39.15
CA LEU A 209 -9.37 -17.48 -40.35
C LEU A 209 -10.91 -17.53 -40.33
N GLN A 210 -11.53 -17.81 -39.18
CA GLN A 210 -12.99 -17.76 -39.02
C GLN A 210 -13.54 -16.33 -39.20
N ASP A 211 -12.86 -15.32 -38.67
CA ASP A 211 -13.21 -13.91 -38.86
C ASP A 211 -13.10 -13.51 -40.34
N LYS A 212 -12.03 -13.89 -41.04
CA LYS A 212 -11.92 -13.67 -42.49
C LYS A 212 -12.98 -14.42 -43.29
N LEU A 213 -13.34 -15.63 -42.88
CA LEU A 213 -14.38 -16.42 -43.53
C LEU A 213 -15.77 -15.78 -43.31
N LEU A 214 -16.02 -15.22 -42.13
CA LEU A 214 -17.21 -14.40 -41.83
C LEU A 214 -17.24 -13.13 -42.69
N GLU A 215 -16.10 -12.46 -42.86
CA GLU A 215 -15.95 -11.29 -43.74
C GLU A 215 -16.24 -11.65 -45.21
N TYR A 216 -15.67 -12.75 -45.71
CA TYR A 216 -15.97 -13.27 -47.05
C TYR A 216 -17.45 -13.68 -47.21
N LYS A 217 -18.06 -14.25 -46.18
CA LYS A 217 -19.50 -14.58 -46.19
C LYS A 217 -20.40 -13.34 -46.17
N ARG A 218 -19.96 -12.24 -45.54
CA ARG A 218 -20.64 -10.94 -45.60
C ARG A 218 -20.52 -10.33 -46.99
N ASP A 219 -19.33 -10.37 -47.60
CA ASP A 219 -19.10 -9.87 -48.96
C ASP A 219 -19.86 -10.67 -50.03
N MET A 220 -20.02 -11.98 -49.83
CA MET A 220 -20.82 -12.84 -50.73
C MET A 220 -22.33 -12.81 -50.44
N GLY A 221 -22.79 -12.02 -49.46
CA GLY A 221 -24.23 -11.84 -49.17
C GLY A 221 -24.94 -13.09 -48.63
N LEU A 222 -24.20 -14.04 -48.04
CA LEU A 222 -24.72 -15.34 -47.57
C LEU A 222 -25.11 -15.35 -46.07
N LEU A 223 -25.17 -14.19 -45.43
CA LEU A 223 -25.64 -14.01 -44.04
C LEU A 223 -26.85 -13.06 -44.02
N PRO A 224 -27.92 -13.36 -43.27
CA PRO A 224 -29.09 -12.50 -43.22
C PRO A 224 -28.77 -11.18 -42.51
N SER A 225 -29.14 -10.06 -43.15
CA SER A 225 -29.04 -8.71 -42.58
C SER A 225 -30.01 -8.56 -41.40
N SER A 226 -29.50 -8.62 -40.17
CA SER A 226 -30.27 -8.15 -39.00
C SER A 226 -29.95 -6.68 -38.72
N THR A 227 -30.87 -5.82 -39.13
CA THR A 227 -31.12 -4.51 -38.54
C THR A 227 -31.58 -4.69 -37.09
N GLY A 228 -31.06 -3.89 -36.15
CA GLY A 228 -31.66 -3.79 -34.80
C GLY A 228 -30.73 -3.24 -33.74
N ALA A 229 -30.86 -1.95 -33.45
CA ALA A 229 -30.24 -1.27 -32.33
C ALA A 229 -30.63 -1.87 -30.96
N LYS A 230 -29.68 -1.91 -30.01
CA LYS A 230 -29.87 -1.46 -28.61
C LYS A 230 -28.54 -1.38 -27.85
N THR A 231 -28.50 -0.34 -27.01
CA THR A 231 -27.50 0.16 -26.05
C THR A 231 -26.96 -0.93 -25.09
N PRO A 232 -25.81 -0.71 -24.43
CA PRO A 232 -25.08 -1.73 -23.68
C PRO A 232 -25.69 -1.93 -22.28
N GLU A 233 -26.05 -3.16 -21.96
CA GLU A 233 -26.52 -3.57 -20.64
C GLU A 233 -25.63 -4.70 -20.12
N ALA A 234 -25.29 -4.57 -18.83
CA ALA A 234 -24.31 -5.35 -18.11
C ALA A 234 -24.66 -6.84 -17.99
N LEU A 235 -23.61 -7.64 -17.74
CA LEU A 235 -23.66 -9.05 -17.39
C LEU A 235 -24.72 -9.36 -16.31
N PRO A 236 -25.47 -10.45 -16.50
CA PRO A 236 -25.84 -11.34 -15.41
C PRO A 236 -25.16 -12.70 -15.57
N ALA A 237 -24.57 -13.16 -14.48
CA ALA A 237 -24.14 -14.53 -14.31
C ALA A 237 -25.37 -15.47 -14.28
N GLN A 238 -25.36 -16.49 -15.13
CA GLN A 238 -26.08 -17.75 -14.89
C GLN A 238 -25.34 -18.48 -13.74
N GLY A 239 -25.93 -19.20 -12.79
CA GLY A 239 -27.24 -19.83 -12.74
C GLY A 239 -27.05 -21.34 -12.56
N GLU A 240 -27.26 -21.86 -11.35
CA GLU A 240 -27.56 -23.28 -11.08
C GLU A 240 -28.55 -23.31 -9.89
N THR A 241 -29.88 -23.33 -10.11
CA THR A 241 -30.78 -24.49 -10.25
C THR A 241 -30.59 -25.63 -9.25
N GLY A 242 -31.62 -25.90 -8.44
CA GLY A 242 -31.74 -27.18 -7.74
C GLY A 242 -32.79 -27.25 -6.64
N ALA A 243 -34.06 -27.43 -7.02
CA ALA A 243 -35.09 -28.23 -6.34
C ALA A 243 -35.28 -28.10 -4.80
N SER A 244 -36.46 -27.66 -4.38
CA SER A 244 -37.57 -28.58 -4.01
C SER A 244 -38.59 -27.91 -3.08
N ASP A 245 -39.83 -28.04 -3.50
CA ASP A 245 -41.04 -27.42 -3.01
C ASP A 245 -41.62 -28.22 -1.82
N GLN A 246 -40.90 -28.29 -0.70
CA GLN A 246 -41.34 -29.03 0.49
C GLN A 246 -40.91 -28.37 1.81
N THR A 247 -41.45 -27.20 2.17
CA THR A 247 -41.50 -26.80 3.61
C THR A 247 -42.54 -25.72 3.96
N ARG A 248 -43.61 -25.55 3.18
CA ARG A 248 -44.71 -24.61 3.50
C ARG A 248 -45.67 -25.11 4.59
N ALA A 249 -45.20 -25.94 5.53
CA ALA A 249 -46.04 -26.55 6.57
C ALA A 249 -45.55 -26.40 8.03
N VAL A 250 -44.54 -25.55 8.33
CA VAL A 250 -43.99 -25.50 9.72
C VAL A 250 -43.93 -24.09 10.34
N LEU A 251 -44.63 -23.08 9.81
CA LEU A 251 -44.64 -21.73 10.39
C LEU A 251 -45.97 -21.27 10.99
N GLU A 252 -46.85 -22.20 11.37
CA GLU A 252 -48.05 -21.89 12.16
C GLU A 252 -48.00 -22.35 13.63
N GLN A 253 -46.87 -22.91 14.10
CA GLN A 253 -46.80 -23.48 15.45
C GLN A 253 -45.94 -22.72 16.48
N TYR A 254 -45.62 -21.44 16.24
CA TYR A 254 -44.84 -20.62 17.19
C TYR A 254 -45.54 -19.31 17.62
N LYS A 255 -46.88 -19.32 17.70
CA LYS A 255 -47.67 -18.22 18.30
C LYS A 255 -48.70 -18.64 19.37
N SER A 256 -48.57 -19.83 19.97
CA SER A 256 -49.30 -20.16 21.20
C SER A 256 -48.37 -20.82 22.22
N GLY A 257 -47.98 -20.08 23.25
CA GLY A 257 -47.17 -20.63 24.34
C GLY A 257 -46.31 -19.61 25.07
N THR A 258 -46.92 -18.52 25.54
CA THR A 258 -46.41 -17.76 26.70
C THR A 258 -47.59 -17.52 27.64
N GLU A 259 -47.88 -18.53 28.44
CA GLU A 259 -48.33 -18.39 29.82
C GLU A 259 -47.32 -19.16 30.69
#